data_AF-A0A225A819-F1
#
_entry.id   AF-A0A225A819-F1
#
_cell.length_a   1.000
_cell.length_b   1.000
_cell.length_c   1.000
_cell.angle_alpha   90.00
_cell.angle_beta   90.00
_cell.angle_gamma   90.00
#
_symmetry.space_group_name_H-M   'P 1'
#
loop_
_entity.id
_entity.type
_entity.pdbx_description
1 polymer ?
#
loop_
_entity_poly.entity_id
_entity_poly.type
_entity_poly.pdbx_seq_one_letter_code
_entity_poly.pdbx_strand_id
1 'polypeptide(L)'
;MYGWWHSLAVVTLLAPTVYTANIIPKNERCVTAVYTALNYVSFIGEPKAGLWLARCQNSLKVTSIYAGAEIYCDEKERAAGFAQLNTLCQESANVGLIPRQNVAENLTKESIEQMRRVEFGEVPRNGQLDYPVLLSTAYYNRTFRTIVGFLRTLAQTQQGCEKKES
;
A
#
# COMPACT_ATOMS: atom_id res chain seq x y z
N MET A 1 34.33 32.31 53.10
CA MET A 1 35.33 31.56 52.31
C MET A 1 34.61 30.99 51.09
N TYR A 2 35.15 31.26 49.90
CA TYR A 2 34.59 31.01 48.57
C TYR A 2 34.92 29.61 48.02
N GLY A 3 34.15 29.17 47.02
CA GLY A 3 34.43 28.06 46.07
C GLY A 3 33.21 27.14 45.94
N TRP A 4 32.33 27.13 44.94
CA TRP A 4 32.39 27.37 43.47
C TRP A 4 33.32 26.42 42.69
N TRP A 5 32.87 25.19 42.38
CA TRP A 5 33.22 24.37 41.19
C TRP A 5 32.16 23.23 41.10
N HIS A 6 31.55 22.83 40.00
CA HIS A 6 31.14 23.43 38.74
C HIS A 6 30.04 22.52 38.17
N SER A 7 29.03 23.12 37.55
CA SER A 7 27.93 22.46 36.87
C SER A 7 28.43 21.45 35.83
N LEU A 8 28.00 20.19 35.92
CA LEU A 8 28.03 19.28 34.78
C LEU A 8 26.92 19.71 33.83
N ALA A 9 27.29 20.50 32.81
CA ALA A 9 26.45 20.70 31.64
C ALA A 9 26.29 19.35 30.94
N VAL A 10 25.14 18.71 31.10
CA VAL A 10 24.72 17.59 30.27
C VAL A 10 24.42 18.17 28.89
N VAL A 11 25.40 18.13 28.00
CA VAL A 11 25.21 18.39 26.58
C VAL A 11 24.47 17.17 26.01
N THR A 12 23.14 17.21 26.05
CA THR A 12 22.31 16.29 25.25
C THR A 12 22.53 16.63 23.79
N LEU A 13 23.41 15.87 23.13
CA LEU A 13 23.49 15.77 21.68
C LEU A 13 22.10 15.35 21.17
N LEU A 14 21.37 16.29 20.58
CA LEU A 14 20.19 15.99 19.77
C LEU A 14 20.70 15.24 18.53
N ALA A 15 20.74 13.91 18.60
CA ALA A 15 20.97 13.09 17.42
C ALA A 15 19.80 13.35 16.46
N PRO A 16 20.04 13.84 15.23
CA PRO A 16 18.99 13.95 14.24
C PRO A 16 18.46 12.54 13.98
N THR A 17 17.20 12.30 14.32
CA THR A 17 16.51 11.07 13.93
C THR A 17 16.45 11.05 12.41
N VAL A 18 17.29 10.23 11.78
CA VAL A 18 17.23 9.98 10.35
C VAL A 18 15.92 9.25 10.07
N TYR A 19 14.91 9.98 9.61
CA TYR A 19 13.69 9.37 9.08
C TYR A 19 14.03 8.80 7.70
N THR A 20 14.32 7.50 7.64
CA THR A 20 14.40 6.81 6.35
C THR A 20 12.99 6.77 5.78
N ALA A 21 12.74 7.56 4.72
CA ALA A 21 11.54 7.41 3.93
C ALA A 21 11.53 5.98 3.36
N ASN A 22 10.49 5.21 3.65
CA ASN A 22 10.32 3.88 3.05
C ASN A 22 10.01 4.06 1.56
N ILE A 23 11.05 4.00 0.73
CA ILE A 23 10.91 4.05 -0.72
C ILE A 23 10.41 2.68 -1.17
N ILE A 24 9.16 2.61 -1.65
CA ILE A 24 8.63 1.38 -2.25
C ILE A 24 9.50 1.03 -3.47
N PRO A 25 10.13 -0.16 -3.51
CA PRO A 25 10.86 -0.67 -4.67
C PRO A 25 10.03 -0.61 -5.95
N LYS A 26 10.66 -0.29 -7.09
CA LYS A 26 9.93 -0.03 -8.36
C LYS A 26 9.00 -1.18 -8.76
N ASN A 27 9.47 -2.41 -8.62
CA ASN A 27 8.75 -3.63 -8.92
C ASN A 27 7.58 -3.91 -7.96
N GLU A 28 7.51 -3.27 -6.78
CA GLU A 28 6.39 -3.44 -5.84
C GLU A 28 5.28 -2.40 -6.06
N ARG A 29 5.58 -1.30 -6.76
CA ARG A 29 4.69 -0.14 -6.88
C ARG A 29 3.38 -0.45 -7.59
N CYS A 30 3.40 -1.32 -8.60
CA CYS A 30 2.19 -1.64 -9.37
C CYS A 30 1.12 -2.29 -8.49
N VAL A 31 1.46 -3.42 -7.83
CA VAL A 31 0.55 -4.09 -6.89
C VAL A 31 0.20 -3.18 -5.71
N THR A 32 1.17 -2.37 -5.25
CA THR A 32 0.91 -1.37 -4.21
C THR A 32 -0.17 -0.37 -4.61
N ALA A 33 -0.15 0.10 -5.86
CA ALA A 33 -1.19 0.99 -6.37
C ALA A 33 -2.56 0.31 -6.44
N VAL A 34 -2.61 -0.97 -6.85
CA VAL A 34 -3.86 -1.73 -6.90
C VAL A 34 -4.51 -1.85 -5.52
N TYR A 35 -3.80 -2.40 -4.53
CA TYR A 35 -4.40 -2.57 -3.19
C TYR A 35 -4.62 -1.23 -2.49
N THR A 36 -3.86 -0.19 -2.82
CA THR A 36 -4.05 1.15 -2.25
C THR A 36 -5.33 1.78 -2.76
N ALA A 37 -5.62 1.65 -4.06
CA ALA A 37 -6.86 2.15 -4.64
C ALA A 37 -8.07 1.43 -4.03
N LEU A 38 -8.00 0.10 -3.89
CA LEU A 38 -9.09 -0.71 -3.34
C LEU A 38 -9.38 -0.45 -1.84
N ASN A 39 -8.57 0.35 -1.12
CA ASN A 39 -8.92 0.80 0.23
C ASN A 39 -10.11 1.76 0.27
N TYR A 40 -10.40 2.43 -0.84
CA TYR A 40 -11.55 3.35 -0.94
C TYR A 40 -12.80 2.65 -1.50
N VAL A 41 -12.73 1.34 -1.73
CA VAL A 41 -13.86 0.50 -2.13
C VAL A 41 -14.19 -0.41 -0.96
N SER A 42 -15.40 -0.30 -0.43
CA SER A 42 -15.87 -1.14 0.68
C SER A 42 -16.58 -2.38 0.15
N PHE A 43 -16.24 -3.54 0.71
CA PHE A 43 -16.88 -4.82 0.42
C PHE A 43 -17.71 -5.31 1.61
N ILE A 44 -18.69 -6.18 1.35
CA ILE A 44 -19.41 -6.89 2.41
C ILE A 44 -18.42 -7.80 3.16
N GLY A 45 -18.61 -7.91 4.47
CA GLY A 45 -17.77 -8.74 5.34
C GLY A 45 -16.45 -8.08 5.73
N GLU A 46 -16.25 -6.79 5.42
CA GLU A 46 -15.12 -6.05 5.98
C GLU A 46 -15.30 -5.83 7.49
N PRO A 47 -14.26 -6.05 8.31
CA PRO A 47 -14.29 -5.78 9.74
C PRO A 47 -14.47 -4.28 10.01
N LYS A 48 -15.17 -3.94 11.10
CA LYS A 48 -15.40 -2.54 11.52
C LYS A 48 -14.11 -1.77 11.85
N ALA A 49 -13.03 -2.50 12.15
CA ALA A 49 -11.71 -1.96 12.41
C ALA A 49 -10.63 -2.87 11.78
N GLY A 50 -9.50 -2.29 11.38
CA GLY A 50 -8.39 -3.04 10.81
C GLY A 50 -8.43 -3.12 9.28
N LEU A 51 -8.00 -2.03 8.64
CA LEU A 51 -7.88 -1.93 7.18
C LEU A 51 -7.02 -3.05 6.57
N TRP A 52 -5.97 -3.47 7.29
CA TRP A 52 -5.12 -4.58 6.87
C TRP A 52 -5.84 -5.94 6.92
N LEU A 53 -6.68 -6.18 7.93
CA LEU A 53 -7.42 -7.44 8.01
C LEU A 53 -8.38 -7.58 6.82
N ALA A 54 -9.10 -6.51 6.46
CA ALA A 54 -9.91 -6.46 5.23
C ALA A 54 -9.06 -6.73 3.97
N ARG A 55 -7.92 -6.05 3.84
CA ARG A 55 -7.01 -6.20 2.69
C ARG A 55 -6.48 -7.62 2.52
N CYS A 56 -6.25 -8.33 3.62
CA CYS A 56 -5.58 -9.63 3.60
C CYS A 56 -6.55 -10.81 3.62
N GLN A 57 -7.73 -10.66 4.20
CA GLN A 57 -8.65 -11.77 4.52
C GLN A 57 -10.09 -11.59 4.02
N ASN A 58 -10.46 -10.45 3.41
CA ASN A 58 -11.75 -10.35 2.71
C ASN A 58 -11.62 -10.92 1.30
N SER A 59 -12.32 -12.01 1.00
CA SER A 59 -12.19 -12.72 -0.28
C SER A 59 -12.54 -11.85 -1.49
N LEU A 60 -13.54 -10.97 -1.40
CA LEU A 60 -13.93 -10.06 -2.49
C LEU A 60 -12.83 -9.03 -2.77
N LYS A 61 -12.26 -8.45 -1.70
CA LYS A 61 -11.17 -7.48 -1.83
C LYS A 61 -9.89 -8.15 -2.34
N VAL A 62 -9.50 -9.31 -1.80
CA VAL A 62 -8.32 -10.04 -2.27
C VAL A 62 -8.47 -10.48 -3.72
N THR A 63 -9.65 -10.96 -4.12
CA THR A 63 -9.94 -11.28 -5.53
C THR A 63 -9.79 -10.06 -6.42
N SER A 64 -10.32 -8.90 -6.00
CA SER A 64 -10.18 -7.63 -6.72
C SER A 64 -8.72 -7.17 -6.82
N ILE A 65 -7.91 -7.41 -5.78
CA ILE A 65 -6.46 -7.13 -5.79
C ILE A 65 -5.75 -8.00 -6.82
N TYR A 66 -5.99 -9.32 -6.82
CA TYR A 66 -5.39 -10.23 -7.79
C TYR A 66 -5.81 -9.89 -9.21
N ALA A 67 -7.11 -9.71 -9.46
CA ALA A 67 -7.64 -9.38 -10.78
C ALA A 67 -7.11 -8.04 -11.30
N GLY A 68 -7.05 -7.00 -10.44
CA GLY A 68 -6.45 -5.72 -10.81
C GLY A 68 -4.98 -5.84 -11.19
N ALA A 69 -4.21 -6.64 -10.45
CA ALA A 69 -2.80 -6.87 -10.76
C ALA A 69 -2.59 -7.66 -12.06
N GLU A 70 -3.46 -8.63 -12.40
CA GLU A 70 -3.44 -9.33 -13.70
C GLU A 70 -3.63 -8.36 -14.87
N ILE A 71 -4.41 -7.30 -14.69
CA ILE A 71 -4.69 -6.30 -15.73
C ILE A 71 -3.57 -5.25 -15.85
N TYR A 72 -3.02 -4.79 -14.73
CA TYR A 72 -2.15 -3.61 -14.71
C TYR A 72 -0.67 -3.89 -14.54
N CYS A 73 -0.28 -5.04 -13.99
CA CYS A 73 1.08 -5.33 -13.57
C CYS A 73 1.70 -6.44 -14.42
N ASP A 74 2.99 -6.29 -14.74
CA ASP A 74 3.73 -7.39 -15.36
C ASP A 74 3.99 -8.54 -14.37
N GLU A 75 4.50 -9.68 -14.87
CA GLU A 75 4.76 -10.86 -14.04
C GLU A 75 5.76 -10.61 -12.90
N LYS A 76 6.82 -9.83 -13.15
CA LYS A 76 7.85 -9.52 -12.14
C LYS A 76 7.30 -8.58 -11.08
N GLU A 77 6.49 -7.61 -11.50
CA GLU A 77 5.81 -6.69 -10.60
C GLU A 77 4.79 -7.42 -9.71
N ARG A 78 4.05 -8.37 -10.28
CA ARG A 78 3.13 -9.22 -9.52
C ARG A 78 3.86 -10.06 -8.49
N ALA A 79 4.92 -10.77 -8.90
CA ALA A 79 5.68 -11.63 -8.00
C ALA A 79 6.24 -10.85 -6.80
N ALA A 80 6.94 -9.75 -7.06
CA ALA A 80 7.52 -8.92 -6.00
C ALA A 80 6.44 -8.24 -5.14
N GLY A 81 5.44 -7.65 -5.77
CA GLY A 81 4.37 -6.94 -5.09
C GLY A 81 3.51 -7.84 -4.21
N PHE A 82 3.22 -9.07 -4.62
CA PHE A 82 2.48 -10.02 -3.78
C PHE A 82 3.32 -10.60 -2.64
N ALA A 83 4.63 -10.83 -2.86
CA ALA A 83 5.52 -11.22 -1.78
C ALA A 83 5.55 -10.13 -0.70
N GLN A 84 5.71 -8.86 -1.10
CA GLN A 84 5.66 -7.72 -0.18
C GLN A 84 4.30 -7.60 0.51
N LEU A 85 3.19 -7.68 -0.22
CA LEU A 85 1.85 -7.60 0.37
C LEU A 85 1.62 -8.70 1.41
N ASN A 86 2.09 -9.92 1.15
CA ASN A 86 2.00 -11.01 2.13
C ASN A 86 2.81 -10.72 3.40
N THR A 87 4.03 -10.20 3.27
CA THR A 87 4.83 -9.74 4.43
C THR A 87 4.08 -8.67 5.22
N LEU A 88 3.50 -7.68 4.54
CA LEU A 88 2.75 -6.61 5.21
C LEU A 88 1.48 -7.13 5.90
N CYS A 89 0.81 -8.14 5.34
CA CYS A 89 -0.31 -8.82 6.00
C CYS A 89 0.13 -9.48 7.32
N GLN A 90 1.29 -10.14 7.30
CA GLN A 90 1.85 -10.80 8.48
C GLN A 90 2.24 -9.77 9.54
N GLU A 91 2.92 -8.69 9.15
CA GLU A 91 3.38 -7.66 10.08
C GLU A 91 2.24 -6.80 10.65
N SER A 92 1.25 -6.44 9.82
CA SER A 92 0.23 -5.44 10.19
C SER A 92 -1.07 -6.04 10.73
N ALA A 93 -1.34 -7.31 10.44
CA ALA A 93 -2.57 -7.98 10.86
C ALA A 93 -2.34 -9.39 11.42
N ASN A 94 -1.09 -9.85 11.53
CA ASN A 94 -0.71 -11.17 12.04
C ASN A 94 -1.41 -12.33 11.31
N VAL A 95 -1.67 -12.13 10.02
CA VAL A 95 -2.31 -13.10 9.11
C VAL A 95 -1.58 -13.15 7.78
N GLY A 96 -1.69 -14.26 7.05
CA GLY A 96 -1.21 -14.30 5.66
C GLY A 96 -2.13 -13.53 4.70
N LEU A 97 -1.69 -13.32 3.48
CA LEU A 97 -2.58 -13.01 2.36
C LEU A 97 -3.34 -14.29 1.97
N ILE A 98 -4.64 -14.21 1.65
CA ILE A 98 -5.37 -15.37 1.11
C ILE A 98 -4.62 -15.91 -0.12
N PRO A 99 -4.24 -17.20 -0.16
CA PRO A 99 -3.55 -17.78 -1.31
C PRO A 99 -4.37 -17.64 -2.58
N ARG A 100 -3.72 -17.30 -3.71
CA ARG A 100 -4.38 -17.13 -5.01
C ARG A 100 -5.24 -18.34 -5.40
N GLN A 101 -4.81 -19.54 -5.03
CA GLN A 101 -5.51 -20.80 -5.31
C GLN A 101 -6.91 -20.83 -4.68
N ASN A 102 -7.09 -20.19 -3.52
CA ASN A 102 -8.37 -20.17 -2.80
C ASN A 102 -9.42 -19.27 -3.46
N VAL A 103 -9.01 -18.44 -4.42
CA VAL A 103 -9.89 -17.54 -5.18
C VAL A 103 -9.75 -17.74 -6.69
N ALA A 104 -9.11 -18.83 -7.12
CA ALA A 104 -8.71 -19.04 -8.51
C ALA A 104 -9.90 -19.10 -9.49
N GLU A 105 -11.05 -19.61 -9.05
CA GLU A 105 -12.28 -19.66 -9.85
C GLU A 105 -12.74 -18.28 -10.33
N ASN A 106 -12.50 -17.23 -9.53
CA ASN A 106 -12.83 -15.85 -9.87
C ASN A 106 -11.70 -15.12 -10.62
N LEU A 107 -10.58 -15.81 -10.92
CA LEU A 107 -9.39 -15.24 -11.55
C LEU A 107 -9.09 -15.86 -12.92
N THR A 108 -10.09 -16.50 -13.54
CA THR A 108 -10.01 -16.85 -14.95
C THR A 108 -10.05 -15.59 -15.81
N LYS A 109 -9.56 -15.69 -17.05
CA LYS A 109 -9.57 -14.55 -17.98
C LYS A 109 -11.01 -14.06 -18.20
N GLU A 110 -11.92 -14.99 -18.41
CA GLU A 110 -13.34 -14.73 -18.63
C GLU A 110 -13.98 -14.05 -17.40
N SER A 111 -13.70 -14.56 -16.19
CA SER A 111 -14.20 -13.95 -14.95
C SER A 111 -13.70 -12.52 -14.79
N ILE A 112 -12.41 -12.27 -15.03
CA ILE A 112 -11.81 -10.94 -14.91
C ILE A 112 -12.40 -9.98 -15.94
N GLU A 113 -12.57 -10.40 -17.19
CA GLU A 113 -13.14 -9.56 -18.26
C GLU A 113 -14.59 -9.13 -17.96
N GLN A 114 -15.35 -9.96 -17.24
CA GLN A 114 -16.73 -9.68 -16.85
C GLN A 114 -16.87 -8.87 -15.55
N MET A 115 -15.78 -8.67 -14.79
CA MET A 115 -15.86 -7.89 -13.56
C MET A 115 -16.27 -6.46 -13.84
N ARG A 116 -17.20 -5.95 -13.00
CA ARG A 116 -17.57 -4.53 -13.03
C ARG A 116 -16.34 -3.67 -12.78
N ARG A 117 -16.16 -2.65 -13.62
CA ARG A 117 -15.13 -1.62 -13.42
C ARG A 117 -15.70 -0.50 -12.56
N VAL A 118 -14.94 -0.07 -11.57
CA VAL A 118 -15.33 1.02 -10.67
C VAL A 118 -14.43 2.24 -10.81
N GLU A 119 -15.04 3.41 -10.85
CA GLU A 119 -14.37 4.70 -10.86
C GLU A 119 -14.03 5.19 -9.45
N PHE A 120 -13.09 6.14 -9.37
CA PHE A 120 -12.75 6.78 -8.10
C PHE A 120 -13.95 7.52 -7.51
N GLY A 121 -14.37 7.11 -6.31
CA GLY A 121 -15.50 7.72 -5.61
C GLY A 121 -16.87 7.30 -6.12
N GLU A 122 -16.96 6.30 -7.02
CA GLU A 122 -18.23 5.76 -7.49
C GLU A 122 -18.99 5.03 -6.37
N VAL A 123 -18.27 4.21 -5.59
CA VAL A 123 -18.85 3.50 -4.45
C VAL A 123 -18.96 4.48 -3.27
N PRO A 124 -20.18 4.79 -2.78
CA PRO A 124 -20.34 5.66 -1.62
C PRO A 124 -19.65 5.06 -0.40
N ARG A 125 -19.19 5.88 0.55
CA ARG A 125 -18.56 5.38 1.80
C ARG A 125 -19.40 4.34 2.55
N ASN A 126 -20.73 4.48 2.47
CA ASN A 126 -21.68 3.62 3.16
C ASN A 126 -22.16 2.45 2.27
N GLY A 127 -21.77 2.44 0.99
CA GLY A 127 -22.08 1.36 0.07
C GLY A 127 -21.06 0.24 0.23
N GLN A 128 -21.55 -1.00 0.29
CA GLN A 128 -20.71 -2.19 0.29
C GLN A 128 -21.02 -3.02 -0.94
N LEU A 129 -19.97 -3.48 -1.62
CA LEU A 129 -20.09 -4.40 -2.76
C LEU A 129 -20.06 -5.84 -2.25
N ASP A 130 -20.94 -6.67 -2.79
CA ASP A 130 -21.04 -8.11 -2.55
C ASP A 130 -20.35 -8.96 -3.63
N TYR A 131 -19.67 -8.31 -4.57
CA TYR A 131 -18.92 -8.93 -5.67
C TYR A 131 -17.52 -8.30 -5.83
N PRO A 132 -16.54 -9.03 -6.40
CA PRO A 132 -15.24 -8.46 -6.74
C PRO A 132 -15.35 -7.48 -7.92
N VAL A 133 -14.46 -6.49 -7.96
CA VAL A 133 -14.45 -5.44 -8.98
C VAL A 133 -13.06 -5.19 -9.53
N LEU A 134 -13.02 -4.63 -10.74
CA LEU A 134 -11.81 -4.06 -11.31
C LEU A 134 -11.79 -2.55 -11.11
N LEU A 135 -10.61 -2.00 -10.89
CA LEU A 135 -10.42 -0.55 -10.97
C LEU A 135 -10.62 -0.11 -12.43
N SER A 136 -11.14 1.10 -12.64
CA SER A 136 -10.98 1.75 -13.94
C SER A 136 -9.50 2.09 -14.17
N THR A 137 -9.10 2.18 -15.44
CA THR A 137 -7.74 2.57 -15.81
C THR A 137 -7.40 3.98 -15.31
N ALA A 138 -8.38 4.90 -15.32
CA ALA A 138 -8.20 6.24 -14.80
C ALA A 138 -7.95 6.22 -13.29
N TYR A 139 -8.70 5.41 -12.55
CA TYR A 139 -8.54 5.27 -11.11
C TYR A 139 -7.19 4.64 -10.74
N TYR A 140 -6.81 3.52 -11.39
CA TYR A 140 -5.49 2.92 -11.19
C TYR A 140 -4.36 3.94 -11.45
N ASN A 141 -4.40 4.62 -12.61
CA ASN A 141 -3.36 5.59 -12.98
C ASN A 141 -3.27 6.76 -12.00
N ARG A 142 -4.39 7.25 -11.48
CA ARG A 142 -4.40 8.30 -10.44
C ARG A 142 -3.64 7.82 -9.21
N THR A 143 -3.97 6.64 -8.70
CA THR A 143 -3.34 6.09 -7.49
C THR A 143 -1.85 5.81 -7.70
N PHE A 144 -1.49 5.19 -8.84
CA PHE A 144 -0.10 4.90 -9.18
C PHE A 144 0.75 6.17 -9.28
N ARG A 145 0.23 7.23 -9.91
CA ARG A 145 0.90 8.54 -9.98
C ARG A 145 1.06 9.18 -8.61
N THR A 146 0.10 9.04 -7.70
CA THR A 146 0.25 9.52 -6.32
C THR A 146 1.39 8.79 -5.61
N ILE A 147 1.47 7.47 -5.72
CA ILE A 147 2.56 6.69 -5.11
C ILE A 147 3.92 7.07 -5.72
N VAL A 148 4.04 7.08 -7.06
CA VAL A 148 5.31 7.41 -7.73
C VAL A 148 5.69 8.87 -7.54
N GLY A 149 4.72 9.79 -7.61
CA GLY A 149 4.92 11.23 -7.44
C GLY A 149 5.37 11.57 -6.03
N PHE A 150 4.72 11.00 -5.01
CA PHE A 150 5.13 11.14 -3.62
C PHE A 150 6.57 10.64 -3.40
N LEU A 151 6.92 9.48 -3.98
CA LEU A 151 8.28 8.95 -3.90
C LEU A 151 9.33 9.82 -4.61
N ARG A 152 8.98 10.49 -5.71
CA ARG A 152 9.87 11.45 -6.38
C ARG A 152 10.13 12.67 -5.50
N THR A 153 9.09 13.22 -4.88
CA THR A 153 9.24 14.35 -3.95
C THR A 153 10.09 13.96 -2.76
N LEU A 154 9.86 12.78 -2.16
CA LEU A 154 10.66 12.28 -1.04
C LEU A 154 12.14 12.10 -1.39
N ALA A 155 12.43 11.50 -2.55
CA ALA A 155 13.81 11.34 -3.02
C ALA A 155 14.50 12.69 -3.27
N GLN A 156 13.76 13.68 -3.80
CA GLN A 156 14.28 15.04 -3.99
C GLN A 156 14.53 15.76 -2.65
N THR A 157 13.69 15.56 -1.65
CA THR A 157 13.90 16.12 -0.31
C THR A 157 15.13 15.50 0.36
N GLN A 158 15.33 14.18 0.24
CA GLN A 158 16.53 13.52 0.77
C GLN A 158 17.82 14.03 0.12
N GLN A 159 17.85 14.15 -1.21
CA GLN A 159 19.01 14.72 -1.93
C GLN A 159 19.24 16.20 -1.61
N GLY A 160 18.18 16.96 -1.33
CA GLY A 160 18.26 18.35 -0.89
C GLY A 160 18.81 18.51 0.53
N CYS A 161 18.58 17.53 1.41
CA CYS A 161 19.20 17.47 2.73
C CYS A 161 20.69 17.13 2.64
N GLU A 162 21.09 16.13 1.85
CA GLU A 162 22.51 15.78 1.66
C GLU A 162 23.34 16.94 1.09
N LYS A 163 22.79 17.71 0.14
CA LYS A 163 23.50 18.86 -0.45
C LYS A 163 23.63 20.08 0.47
N LYS A 164 22.88 20.16 1.56
CA LYS A 164 22.98 21.27 2.53
C LYS A 164 23.98 21.00 3.65
N GLU A 165 24.57 19.81 3.68
CA GLU A 165 25.57 19.38 4.67
C GLU A 165 27.01 19.40 4.09
N SER A 166 27.19 19.91 2.87
CA SER A 166 28.50 20.15 2.22
C SER A 166 28.81 21.63 2.09
#